data_AF-A0A495K7Z4-F1
#
_entry.id   AF-A0A495K7Z4-F1
#
_cell.length_a   1.000
_cell.length_b   1.000
_cell.length_c   1.000
_cell.angle_alpha   90.00
_cell.angle_beta   90.00
_cell.angle_gamma   90.00
#
_symmetry.space_group_name_H-M   'P 1'
#
loop_
_entity.id
_entity.type
_entity.pdbx_description
1 polymer ?
#
loop_
_entity_poly.entity_id
_entity_poly.type
_entity_poly.pdbx_seq_one_letter_code
_entity_poly.pdbx_strand_id
1 'polypeptide(L)'
;MKPRITRRDVIDRLKCGFVDRGFADVSTRRGKLDQTFHIDGERIIGRGTVSQSTVGVEDLQRIHDEVYTLGRMKDKVRVHATYGAYSLAAVRYAATHRICLYTFDQDGHLTSVLVTPVLHFAAKIAQVSLGLLLAAAVVTCLVLGILWLSKGVDIGAGIGIVFLILTGFVVATVSAVWTALTRNGKKK
;
A
#
# COMPACT_ATOMS: atom_id res chain seq x y z
N MET A 1 22.81 0.39 -23.71
CA MET A 1 23.30 0.52 -22.33
C MET A 1 22.63 1.72 -21.67
N LYS A 2 22.28 1.65 -20.39
CA LYS A 2 21.76 2.81 -19.65
C LYS A 2 22.86 3.89 -19.51
N PRO A 3 22.55 5.20 -19.51
CA PRO A 3 23.53 6.24 -19.25
C PRO A 3 24.00 6.23 -17.79
N ARG A 4 25.22 6.69 -17.53
CA ARG A 4 25.73 6.83 -16.17
C ARG A 4 25.08 8.05 -15.53
N ILE A 5 24.36 7.83 -14.43
CA ILE A 5 23.70 8.90 -13.68
C ILE A 5 24.35 9.05 -12.30
N THR A 6 24.22 10.24 -11.71
CA THR A 6 24.60 10.47 -10.32
C THR A 6 23.36 10.60 -9.45
N ARG A 7 23.52 10.35 -8.15
CA ARG A 7 22.45 10.55 -7.16
C ARG A 7 21.90 11.98 -7.16
N ARG A 8 22.70 13.00 -7.49
CA ARG A 8 22.24 14.40 -7.53
C ARG A 8 21.21 14.62 -8.64
N ASP A 9 21.35 13.89 -9.74
CA ASP A 9 20.51 14.08 -10.93
C ASP A 9 19.09 13.53 -10.72
N VAL A 10 18.94 12.54 -9.82
CA VAL A 10 17.70 11.77 -9.68
C VAL A 10 17.02 11.88 -8.32
N ILE A 11 17.72 12.29 -7.25
CA ILE A 11 17.17 12.33 -5.88
C ILE A 11 15.89 13.18 -5.79
N ASP A 12 15.88 14.36 -6.40
CA ASP A 12 14.73 15.27 -6.36
C ASP A 12 13.57 14.76 -7.23
N ARG A 13 13.88 14.12 -8.36
CA ARG A 13 12.89 13.53 -9.27
C ARG A 13 12.22 12.29 -8.66
N LEU A 14 13.00 11.47 -7.97
CA LEU A 14 12.52 10.27 -7.29
C LEU A 14 11.52 10.59 -6.19
N LYS A 15 11.69 11.72 -5.50
CA LYS A 15 10.72 12.20 -4.51
C LYS A 15 9.33 12.33 -5.15
N CYS A 16 9.22 12.99 -6.30
CA CYS A 16 7.95 13.14 -7.00
C CYS A 16 7.33 11.79 -7.35
N GLY A 17 8.13 10.84 -7.85
CA GLY A 17 7.62 9.51 -8.21
C GLY A 17 7.04 8.70 -7.03
N PHE A 18 7.52 8.93 -5.80
CA PHE A 18 6.91 8.33 -4.60
C PHE A 18 5.65 9.08 -4.14
N VAL A 19 5.63 10.41 -4.30
CA VAL A 19 4.42 11.21 -4.04
C VAL A 19 3.27 10.79 -4.96
N ASP A 20 3.55 10.57 -6.25
CA ASP A 20 2.57 10.08 -7.22
C ASP A 20 1.99 8.70 -6.86
N ARG A 21 2.68 7.95 -6.00
CA ARG A 21 2.25 6.64 -5.48
C ARG A 21 1.49 6.74 -4.15
N GLY A 22 1.19 7.96 -3.69
CA GLY A 22 0.41 8.23 -2.49
C GLY A 22 1.23 8.27 -1.20
N PHE A 23 2.55 8.38 -1.28
CA PHE A 23 3.39 8.60 -0.09
C PHE A 23 3.55 10.11 0.17
N ALA A 24 3.11 10.56 1.35
CA ALA A 24 3.29 11.95 1.80
C ALA A 24 4.66 12.17 2.47
N ASP A 25 5.11 13.43 2.49
CA ASP A 25 6.33 13.91 3.15
C ASP A 25 7.59 13.10 2.83
N VAL A 26 7.70 12.64 1.58
CA VAL A 26 8.86 11.89 1.14
C VAL A 26 10.07 12.80 1.06
N SER A 27 11.13 12.39 1.72
CA SER A 27 12.47 12.97 1.64
C SER A 27 13.44 11.94 1.10
N THR A 28 14.31 12.40 0.20
CA THR A 28 15.42 11.62 -0.34
C THR A 28 16.71 12.28 0.11
N ARG A 29 17.61 11.52 0.74
CA ARG A 29 18.91 12.04 1.22
C ARG A 29 20.06 11.15 0.79
N ARG A 30 21.26 11.71 0.71
CA ARG A 30 22.46 10.94 0.33
C ARG A 30 22.70 9.80 1.32
N GLY A 31 23.05 8.63 0.78
CA GLY A 31 23.50 7.49 1.57
C GLY A 31 24.98 7.61 1.94
N LYS A 32 25.46 6.69 2.79
CA LYS A 32 26.87 6.63 3.19
C LYS A 32 27.80 6.30 2.02
N LEU A 33 27.32 5.53 1.04
CA LEU A 33 28.08 5.14 -0.14
C LEU A 33 27.74 6.06 -1.32
N ASP A 34 28.70 6.23 -2.24
CA ASP A 34 28.56 7.20 -3.33
C ASP A 34 27.40 6.93 -4.28
N GLN A 35 26.99 5.67 -4.40
CA GLN A 35 25.91 5.25 -5.27
C GLN A 35 24.60 4.99 -4.53
N THR A 36 24.52 5.19 -3.22
CA THR A 36 23.30 4.93 -2.45
C THR A 36 22.61 6.20 -1.98
N PHE A 37 21.30 6.09 -1.77
CA PHE A 37 20.45 7.13 -1.19
C PHE A 37 19.42 6.52 -0.24
N HIS A 38 18.88 7.35 0.63
CA HIS A 38 17.86 7.01 1.61
C HIS A 38 16.52 7.60 1.16
N ILE A 39 15.45 6.85 1.40
CA ILE A 39 14.07 7.28 1.20
C ILE A 39 13.42 7.26 2.58
N ASP A 40 12.80 8.36 3.00
CA ASP A 40 12.18 8.47 4.31
C ASP A 40 10.98 9.40 4.22
N GLY A 41 9.83 8.95 4.68
CA GLY A 41 8.63 9.77 4.78
C GLY A 41 7.78 9.27 5.94
N GLU A 42 6.60 9.85 6.15
CA GLU A 42 5.74 9.52 7.28
C GLU A 42 5.46 8.01 7.37
N ARG A 43 5.08 7.40 6.24
CA ARG A 43 4.66 5.99 6.15
C ARG A 43 5.57 5.10 5.29
N ILE A 44 6.75 5.60 4.92
CA ILE A 44 7.68 4.92 4.01
C ILE A 44 9.11 5.02 4.52
N ILE A 45 9.85 3.93 4.38
CA ILE A 45 11.29 3.89 4.64
C ILE A 45 11.97 3.06 3.56
N GLY A 46 13.14 3.51 3.12
CA GLY A 46 13.81 2.83 2.05
C GLY A 46 15.25 3.19 1.83
N ARG A 47 15.80 2.48 0.87
CA ARG A 47 17.11 2.70 0.28
C ARG A 47 16.99 2.64 -1.23
N GLY A 48 17.94 3.28 -1.90
CA GLY A 48 18.10 3.02 -3.32
C GLY A 48 19.53 3.17 -3.79
N THR A 49 19.76 2.72 -5.01
CA THR A 49 21.05 2.73 -5.68
C THR A 49 20.94 3.28 -7.09
N VAL A 50 21.90 4.14 -7.47
CA VAL A 50 22.04 4.64 -8.86
C VAL A 50 22.99 3.77 -9.69
N SER A 51 23.51 2.68 -9.11
CA SER A 51 24.32 1.71 -9.83
C SER A 51 23.53 1.04 -10.95
N GLN A 52 24.21 0.78 -12.07
CA GLN A 52 23.67 -0.02 -13.17
C GLN A 52 23.77 -1.54 -12.88
N SER A 53 24.52 -1.92 -11.84
CA SER A 53 24.68 -3.31 -11.45
C SER A 53 23.36 -3.93 -11.00
N THR A 54 23.23 -5.23 -11.25
CA THR A 54 22.10 -6.03 -10.76
C THR A 54 22.18 -6.15 -9.25
N VAL A 55 21.10 -5.81 -8.56
CA VAL A 55 20.96 -5.92 -7.10
C VAL A 55 20.75 -7.38 -6.72
N GLY A 56 21.60 -7.86 -5.80
CA GLY A 56 21.59 -9.22 -5.28
C GLY A 56 20.77 -9.40 -4.01
N VAL A 57 20.70 -10.64 -3.53
CA VAL A 57 20.08 -10.95 -2.23
C VAL A 57 20.87 -10.31 -1.09
N GLU A 58 22.20 -10.40 -1.13
CA GLU A 58 23.09 -9.85 -0.09
C GLU A 58 22.92 -8.34 0.10
N ASP A 59 22.65 -7.60 -0.99
CA ASP A 59 22.38 -6.17 -0.91
C ASP A 59 21.07 -5.88 -0.16
N LEU A 60 20.00 -6.61 -0.51
CA LEU A 60 18.70 -6.44 0.14
C LEU A 60 18.71 -6.92 1.59
N GLN A 61 19.43 -8.01 1.89
CA GLN A 61 19.58 -8.55 3.23
C GLN A 61 20.31 -7.58 4.15
N ARG A 62 21.43 -7.02 3.68
CA ARG A 62 22.16 -5.99 4.42
C ARG A 62 21.28 -4.79 4.75
N ILE A 63 20.51 -4.31 3.77
CA ILE A 63 19.58 -3.19 3.97
C ILE A 63 18.47 -3.56 4.95
N HIS A 64 17.92 -4.76 4.84
CA HIS A 64 16.87 -5.25 5.73
C HIS A 64 17.35 -5.21 7.19
N ASP A 65 18.52 -5.79 7.45
CA ASP A 65 19.05 -5.95 8.79
C ASP A 65 19.52 -4.62 9.40
N GLU A 66 20.04 -3.69 8.59
CA GLU A 66 20.51 -2.38 9.05
C GLU A 66 19.40 -1.33 9.21
N VAL A 67 18.30 -1.45 8.46
CA VAL A 67 17.29 -0.38 8.32
C VAL A 67 15.89 -0.84 8.70
N TYR A 68 15.43 -1.98 8.18
CA TYR A 68 14.03 -2.38 8.23
C TYR A 68 13.63 -3.14 9.49
N THR A 69 14.60 -3.67 10.24
CA THR A 69 14.42 -4.32 11.54
C THR A 69 14.35 -3.32 12.70
N LEU A 70 14.73 -2.06 12.48
CA LEU A 70 14.73 -1.02 13.51
C LEU A 70 13.30 -0.79 14.03
N GLY A 71 13.13 -0.78 15.36
CA GLY A 71 11.81 -0.69 16.00
C GLY A 71 10.98 0.51 15.54
N ARG A 72 11.60 1.67 15.33
CA ARG A 72 10.96 2.90 14.82
C ARG A 72 10.45 2.82 13.37
N MET A 73 10.77 1.74 12.66
CA MET A 73 10.41 1.53 11.26
C MET A 73 9.33 0.45 11.08
N LYS A 74 8.83 -0.16 12.16
CA LYS A 74 7.90 -1.30 12.12
C LYS A 74 6.61 -1.02 11.34
N ASP A 75 6.09 0.20 11.44
CA ASP A 75 4.81 0.59 10.81
C ASP A 75 4.99 1.23 9.43
N LYS A 76 6.23 1.35 8.94
CA LYS A 76 6.53 1.98 7.65
C LYS A 76 6.59 0.94 6.53
N VAL A 77 6.13 1.33 5.35
CA VAL A 77 6.30 0.55 4.12
C VAL A 77 7.78 0.54 3.74
N ARG A 78 8.34 -0.65 3.57
CA ARG A 78 9.76 -0.86 3.22
C ARG A 78 9.91 -0.82 1.71
N VAL A 79 10.78 0.03 1.19
CA VAL A 79 10.98 0.16 -0.26
C VAL A 79 12.45 0.11 -0.65
N HIS A 80 12.76 -0.56 -1.75
CA HIS A 80 14.06 -0.44 -2.40
C HIS A 80 13.90 0.07 -3.84
N ALA A 81 14.72 1.04 -4.24
CA ALA A 81 14.72 1.60 -5.59
C ALA A 81 16.08 1.41 -6.27
N THR A 82 16.12 0.94 -7.52
CA THR A 82 17.38 0.75 -8.26
C THR A 82 17.34 1.34 -9.67
N TYR A 83 18.44 1.94 -10.10
CA TYR A 83 18.62 2.31 -11.51
C TYR A 83 18.95 1.10 -12.38
N GLY A 84 19.61 0.10 -11.80
CA GLY A 84 19.95 -1.16 -12.47
C GLY A 84 18.73 -2.09 -12.59
N ALA A 85 18.96 -3.36 -12.28
CA ALA A 85 17.94 -4.40 -12.24
C ALA A 85 18.00 -5.16 -10.92
N TYR A 86 17.04 -6.05 -10.70
CA TYR A 86 17.07 -7.02 -9.61
C TYR A 86 17.35 -8.40 -10.16
N SER A 87 18.14 -9.19 -9.44
CA SER A 87 18.20 -10.62 -9.68
C SER A 87 16.88 -11.28 -9.27
N LEU A 88 16.55 -12.43 -9.87
CA LEU A 88 15.34 -13.19 -9.52
C LEU A 88 15.34 -13.60 -8.03
N ALA A 89 16.51 -13.96 -7.49
CA ALA A 89 16.66 -14.30 -6.08
C ALA A 89 16.38 -13.09 -5.17
N ALA A 90 16.82 -11.88 -5.55
CA ALA A 90 16.52 -10.66 -4.81
C ALA A 90 15.02 -10.34 -4.82
N VAL A 91 14.32 -10.54 -5.94
CA VAL A 91 12.86 -10.37 -6.01
C VAL A 91 12.15 -11.33 -5.06
N ARG A 92 12.57 -12.60 -5.01
CA ARG A 92 12.03 -13.59 -4.08
C ARG A 92 12.29 -13.21 -2.62
N TYR A 93 13.51 -12.78 -2.30
CA TYR A 93 13.85 -12.32 -0.96
C TYR A 93 12.98 -11.14 -0.52
N ALA A 94 12.79 -10.16 -1.40
CA ALA A 94 11.95 -8.99 -1.14
C ALA A 94 10.49 -9.36 -0.88
N ALA A 95 9.95 -10.34 -1.61
CA ALA A 95 8.61 -10.87 -1.36
C ALA A 95 8.46 -11.46 0.04
N THR A 96 9.41 -12.30 0.47
CA THR A 96 9.41 -12.90 1.81
C THR A 96 9.46 -11.85 2.92
N HIS A 97 10.23 -10.77 2.73
CA HIS A 97 10.46 -9.73 3.74
C HIS A 97 9.55 -8.50 3.61
N ARG A 98 8.57 -8.56 2.70
CA ARG A 98 7.62 -7.47 2.41
C ARG A 98 8.32 -6.15 2.06
N ILE A 99 9.30 -6.22 1.16
CA ILE A 99 10.03 -5.07 0.62
C ILE A 99 9.46 -4.77 -0.77
N CYS A 100 8.89 -3.57 -0.97
CA CYS A 100 8.45 -3.13 -2.28
C CYS A 100 9.65 -2.75 -3.15
N LEU A 101 9.75 -3.33 -4.34
CA LEU A 101 10.85 -3.08 -5.26
C LEU A 101 10.42 -2.12 -6.36
N TYR A 102 11.26 -1.12 -6.62
CA TYR A 102 11.12 -0.21 -7.74
C TYR A 102 12.40 -0.19 -8.56
N THR A 103 12.25 -0.10 -9.88
CA THR A 103 13.29 0.41 -10.77
C THR A 103 13.00 1.86 -11.10
N PHE A 104 14.00 2.63 -11.50
CA PHE A 104 13.80 3.96 -12.04
C PHE A 104 14.66 4.21 -13.28
N ASP A 105 14.24 5.18 -14.08
CA ASP A 105 14.99 5.69 -15.22
C ASP A 105 15.73 7.01 -14.89
N GLN A 106 16.36 7.61 -15.90
CA GLN A 106 17.12 8.86 -15.75
C GLN A 106 16.25 10.07 -15.36
N ASP A 107 14.94 9.98 -15.60
CA ASP A 107 13.97 11.02 -15.30
C ASP A 107 13.32 10.82 -13.93
N GLY A 108 13.71 9.76 -13.21
CA GLY A 108 13.20 9.42 -11.89
C GLY A 108 11.82 8.76 -11.94
N HIS A 109 11.35 8.34 -13.11
CA HIS A 109 10.11 7.59 -13.23
C HIS A 109 10.30 6.21 -12.62
N LEU A 110 9.60 5.98 -11.52
CA LEU A 110 9.60 4.70 -10.85
C LEU A 110 8.72 3.71 -11.62
N THR A 111 9.18 2.48 -11.73
CA THR A 111 8.43 1.31 -12.21
C THR A 111 8.43 0.28 -11.11
N SER A 112 7.26 -0.26 -10.75
CA SER A 112 7.21 -1.32 -9.73
C SER A 112 7.75 -2.61 -10.33
N VAL A 113 8.76 -3.19 -9.70
CA VAL A 113 9.20 -4.56 -10.00
C VAL A 113 8.35 -5.47 -9.15
N LEU A 114 7.52 -6.26 -9.82
CA LEU A 114 6.41 -7.01 -9.22
C LEU A 114 6.88 -7.79 -7.98
N VAL A 115 6.54 -7.26 -6.81
CA VAL A 115 6.32 -8.01 -5.57
C VAL A 115 4.91 -7.63 -5.19
N THR A 116 3.96 -8.39 -5.72
CA THR A 116 2.50 -8.17 -5.71
C THR A 116 2.00 -7.24 -4.59
N PRO A 117 1.92 -5.91 -4.84
CA PRO A 117 1.35 -4.95 -3.89
C PRO A 117 -0.18 -5.11 -3.79
N VAL A 118 -0.76 -5.84 -4.74
CA VAL A 118 -2.18 -6.21 -4.75
C VAL A 118 -2.54 -6.96 -3.48
N LEU A 119 -1.64 -7.72 -2.85
CA LEU A 119 -1.97 -8.41 -1.58
C LEU A 119 -2.13 -7.46 -0.39
N HIS A 120 -1.43 -6.33 -0.32
CA HIS A 120 -1.62 -5.38 0.78
C HIS A 120 -2.83 -4.46 0.57
N PHE A 121 -3.08 -4.06 -0.68
CA PHE A 121 -4.30 -3.30 -1.02
C PHE A 121 -5.54 -4.21 -0.94
N ALA A 122 -5.46 -5.44 -1.45
CA ALA A 122 -6.52 -6.43 -1.35
C ALA A 122 -6.71 -6.96 0.07
N ALA A 123 -5.67 -7.12 0.89
CA ALA A 123 -5.85 -7.51 2.29
C ALA A 123 -6.56 -6.42 3.10
N LYS A 124 -6.22 -5.15 2.87
CA LYS A 124 -6.91 -4.04 3.55
C LYS A 124 -8.35 -3.87 3.06
N ILE A 125 -8.59 -4.03 1.75
CA ILE A 125 -9.95 -4.09 1.20
C ILE A 125 -10.70 -5.30 1.75
N ALA A 126 -10.09 -6.48 1.78
CA ALA A 126 -10.73 -7.70 2.30
C ALA A 126 -11.07 -7.58 3.80
N GLN A 127 -10.22 -6.94 4.60
CA GLN A 127 -10.52 -6.68 6.02
C GLN A 127 -11.71 -5.72 6.18
N VAL A 128 -11.76 -4.65 5.38
CA VAL A 128 -12.89 -3.71 5.40
C VAL A 128 -14.17 -4.39 4.89
N SER A 129 -14.08 -5.16 3.80
CA SER A 129 -15.20 -5.90 3.22
C SER A 129 -15.72 -7.00 4.15
N LEU A 130 -14.84 -7.70 4.86
CA LEU A 130 -15.22 -8.72 5.84
C LEU A 130 -15.92 -8.09 7.05
N GLY A 131 -15.40 -6.96 7.56
CA GLY A 131 -16.05 -6.20 8.63
C GLY A 131 -17.45 -5.73 8.23
N LEU A 132 -17.61 -5.24 6.99
CA LEU A 132 -18.90 -4.86 6.43
C LEU A 132 -19.86 -6.04 6.30
N LEU A 133 -19.38 -7.19 5.81
CA LEU A 133 -20.18 -8.41 5.66
C LEU A 133 -20.68 -8.92 7.02
N LEU A 134 -19.83 -8.90 8.04
CA LEU A 134 -20.22 -9.27 9.40
C LEU A 134 -21.26 -8.30 9.97
N ALA A 135 -21.09 -6.99 9.78
CA ALA A 135 -22.07 -5.99 10.21
C ALA A 135 -23.43 -6.20 9.50
N ALA A 136 -23.43 -6.43 8.19
CA ALA A 136 -24.64 -6.72 7.43
C ALA A 136 -25.32 -8.02 7.88
N ALA A 137 -24.55 -9.07 8.19
CA ALA A 137 -25.07 -10.33 8.71
C ALA A 137 -25.75 -10.14 10.08
N VAL A 138 -25.14 -9.37 10.98
CA VAL A 138 -25.72 -9.05 12.30
C VAL A 138 -27.05 -8.31 12.14
N VAL A 139 -27.09 -7.27 11.30
CA VAL A 139 -28.33 -6.50 11.04
C VAL A 139 -29.42 -7.41 10.45
N THR A 140 -29.05 -8.27 9.50
CA THR A 140 -30.00 -9.19 8.85
C THR A 140 -30.59 -10.20 9.84
N CYS A 141 -29.75 -10.81 10.69
CA CYS A 141 -30.21 -11.72 11.74
C CYS A 141 -31.11 -11.02 12.76
N LEU A 142 -30.80 -9.77 13.12
CA LEU A 142 -31.58 -9.00 14.08
C LEU A 142 -32.96 -8.64 13.54
N VAL A 143 -33.04 -8.23 12.26
CA VAL A 143 -34.31 -7.94 11.57
C VAL A 143 -35.14 -9.22 11.41
N LEU A 144 -34.54 -10.33 10.98
CA LEU A 144 -35.22 -11.62 10.89
C LEU A 144 -35.74 -12.10 12.25
N GLY A 145 -34.97 -11.95 13.32
CA GLY A 145 -35.40 -12.30 14.68
C GLY A 145 -36.60 -11.47 15.16
N ILE A 146 -36.59 -10.16 14.88
CA ILE A 146 -37.74 -9.27 15.18
C ILE A 146 -38.97 -9.69 14.37
N LEU A 147 -38.80 -9.97 13.07
CA LEU A 147 -39.88 -10.42 12.19
C LEU A 147 -40.47 -11.76 12.64
N TRP A 148 -39.63 -12.68 13.13
CA TRP A 148 -40.06 -13.99 13.62
C TRP A 148 -40.86 -13.89 14.93
N LEU A 149 -40.52 -12.93 15.80
CA LEU A 149 -41.25 -12.64 17.03
C LEU A 149 -42.57 -11.91 16.76
N SER A 150 -42.64 -11.10 15.71
CA SER A 150 -43.88 -10.45 15.27
C SER A 150 -44.72 -11.41 14.44
N LYS A 151 -45.67 -12.11 15.07
CA LYS A 151 -46.61 -13.06 14.41
C LYS A 151 -47.58 -12.44 13.37
N GLY A 152 -47.29 -11.26 12.82
CA GLY A 152 -48.20 -10.50 11.95
C GLY A 152 -47.55 -9.84 10.74
N VAL A 153 -46.28 -10.11 10.44
CA VAL A 153 -45.64 -9.56 9.23
C VAL A 153 -45.67 -10.60 8.11
N ASP A 154 -46.35 -10.24 7.03
CA ASP A 154 -46.39 -11.04 5.80
C ASP A 154 -44.96 -11.22 5.27
N ILE A 155 -44.58 -12.45 4.91
CA ILE A 155 -43.20 -12.82 4.59
C ILE A 155 -42.65 -11.95 3.44
N GLY A 156 -43.52 -11.58 2.48
CA GLY A 156 -43.17 -10.68 1.39
C GLY A 156 -42.81 -9.25 1.83
N ALA A 157 -43.48 -8.71 2.85
CA ALA A 157 -43.17 -7.40 3.41
C ALA A 157 -41.86 -7.44 4.23
N GLY A 158 -41.63 -8.54 4.95
CA GLY A 158 -40.38 -8.77 5.68
C GLY A 158 -39.14 -8.76 4.78
N ILE A 159 -39.21 -9.45 3.63
CA ILE A 159 -38.13 -9.48 2.64
C ILE A 159 -37.87 -8.07 2.05
N GLY A 160 -38.93 -7.31 1.76
CA GLY A 160 -38.82 -5.94 1.24
C GLY A 160 -38.12 -4.99 2.22
N ILE A 161 -38.44 -5.08 3.51
CA ILE A 161 -37.82 -4.28 4.58
C ILE A 161 -36.33 -4.64 4.71
N VAL A 162 -35.99 -5.92 4.72
CA VAL A 162 -34.59 -6.37 4.76
C VAL A 162 -33.81 -5.85 3.55
N PHE A 163 -34.39 -5.93 2.35
CA PHE A 163 -33.75 -5.43 1.13
C PHE A 163 -33.51 -3.92 1.17
N LEU A 164 -34.47 -3.12 1.65
CA LEU A 164 -34.33 -1.68 1.81
C LEU A 164 -33.24 -1.30 2.81
N ILE A 165 -33.18 -1.98 3.96
CA ILE A 165 -32.14 -1.78 4.97
C ILE A 165 -30.76 -2.12 4.41
N LEU A 166 -30.64 -3.26 3.71
CA LEU A 166 -29.36 -3.68 3.10
C LEU A 166 -28.90 -2.69 2.04
N THR A 167 -29.81 -2.26 1.17
CA THR A 167 -29.50 -1.30 0.09
C THR A 167 -29.12 0.06 0.66
N GLY A 168 -29.87 0.57 1.65
CA GLY A 168 -29.54 1.81 2.35
C GLY A 168 -28.20 1.76 3.07
N PHE A 169 -27.88 0.64 3.71
CA PHE A 169 -26.59 0.43 4.36
C PHE A 169 -25.43 0.41 3.36
N VAL A 170 -25.57 -0.30 2.23
CA VAL A 170 -24.57 -0.31 1.17
C VAL A 170 -24.33 1.10 0.61
N VAL A 171 -25.39 1.85 0.31
CA VAL A 171 -25.29 3.23 -0.21
C VAL A 171 -24.62 4.16 0.79
N ALA A 172 -25.04 4.13 2.06
CA ALA A 172 -24.45 4.96 3.12
C ALA A 172 -22.96 4.65 3.30
N THR A 173 -22.59 3.37 3.22
CA THR A 173 -21.21 2.94 3.42
C THR A 173 -20.31 3.29 2.24
N VAL A 174 -20.78 3.09 1.00
CA VAL A 174 -20.07 3.55 -0.20
C VAL A 174 -19.87 5.06 -0.16
N SER A 175 -20.89 5.82 0.27
CA SER A 175 -20.80 7.27 0.39
C SER A 175 -19.84 7.72 1.50
N ALA A 176 -19.82 7.05 2.65
CA ALA A 176 -18.87 7.32 3.74
C ALA A 176 -17.42 7.00 3.34
N VAL A 177 -17.19 5.88 2.65
CA VAL A 177 -15.88 5.50 2.11
C VAL A 177 -15.40 6.51 1.07
N TRP A 178 -16.27 6.91 0.13
CA TRP A 178 -15.95 7.94 -0.86
C TRP A 178 -15.61 9.28 -0.19
N THR A 179 -16.35 9.68 0.83
CA THR A 179 -16.11 10.91 1.60
C THR A 179 -14.79 10.84 2.37
N ALA A 180 -14.45 9.70 2.98
CA ALA A 180 -13.18 9.51 3.68
C ALA A 180 -11.97 9.56 2.73
N LEU A 181 -12.11 8.96 1.54
CA LEU A 181 -11.07 8.97 0.50
C LEU A 181 -10.85 10.36 -0.09
N THR A 182 -11.92 11.15 -0.27
CA THR A 182 -11.85 12.51 -0.84
C THR A 182 -11.45 13.59 0.17
N ARG A 183 -11.82 13.43 1.46
CA ARG A 183 -11.49 14.41 2.52
C ARG A 183 -10.00 14.40 2.90
N ASN A 184 -9.32 13.27 2.76
CA ASN A 184 -7.85 13.18 2.95
C ASN A 184 -7.04 13.89 1.85
N GLY A 185 -7.66 14.28 0.72
CA GLY A 185 -7.02 15.12 -0.28
C GLY A 185 -7.05 16.62 0.02
N LYS A 186 -7.71 17.07 1.10
CA LYS A 186 -7.91 18.50 1.42
C LYS A 186 -7.29 18.98 2.74
N LYS A 187 -6.73 18.10 3.57
CA LYS A 187 -5.98 18.53 4.74
C LYS A 187 -4.50 18.60 4.37
N LYS A 188 -4.09 19.85 4.14
CA LYS A 188 -2.74 20.40 4.03
C LYS A 188 -1.66 19.61 4.76
#